data_AF-A0A0F6SRY6-F1
#
_entry.id   AF-A0A0F6SRY6-F1
#
_cell.length_a   1.000
_cell.length_b   1.000
_cell.length_c   1.000
_cell.angle_alpha   90.00
_cell.angle_beta   90.00
_cell.angle_gamma   90.00
#
_symmetry.space_group_name_H-M   'P 1'
#
loop_
_entity.id
_entity.type
_entity.pdbx_description
1 polymer ?
#
loop_
_entity_poly.entity_id
_entity_poly.type
_entity_poly.pdbx_seq_one_letter_code
_entity_poly.pdbx_strand_id
1 'polypeptide(L)'
;MAEVTFASLHEKLNFLLKDHGVHNFDESGLDLESVSSLHAKANALCSAHGGEPSSMPADTLAQLHPKLDLLIKGHGVDFNATDLDTLESVEAKVDVIIDAHEDTHDDQS
;
A
#
# COMPACT_ATOMS: atom_id res chain seq x y z
N MET A 1 -1.46 -20.56 -4.93
CA MET A 1 -1.46 -19.14 -4.55
C MET A 1 -2.61 -18.97 -3.60
N ALA A 2 -2.41 -18.27 -2.48
CA ALA A 2 -3.51 -17.90 -1.61
C ALA A 2 -4.44 -16.96 -2.39
N GLU A 3 -5.74 -17.03 -2.14
CA GLU A 3 -6.69 -16.08 -2.72
C GLU A 3 -6.43 -14.70 -2.11
N VAL A 4 -6.35 -13.67 -2.95
CA VAL A 4 -6.13 -12.30 -2.51
C VAL A 4 -7.45 -11.75 -1.97
N THR A 5 -7.44 -11.33 -0.71
CA THR A 5 -8.63 -10.83 -0.03
C THR A 5 -8.39 -9.41 0.49
N PHE A 6 -9.46 -8.70 0.81
CA PHE A 6 -9.33 -7.43 1.52
C PHE A 6 -8.62 -7.58 2.87
N ALA A 7 -8.89 -8.68 3.59
CA ALA A 7 -8.24 -8.98 4.85
C ALA A 7 -6.71 -9.09 4.71
N SER A 8 -6.23 -9.88 3.73
CA SER A 8 -4.78 -10.04 3.50
C SER A 8 -4.11 -8.73 3.09
N LEU A 9 -4.77 -7.93 2.25
CA LEU A 9 -4.29 -6.59 1.89
C LEU A 9 -4.26 -5.64 3.10
N HIS A 10 -5.25 -5.69 3.98
CA HIS A 10 -5.27 -4.87 5.19
C HIS A 10 -4.14 -5.22 6.16
N GLU A 11 -3.79 -6.51 6.28
CA GLU A 11 -2.64 -6.95 7.08
C GLU A 11 -1.33 -6.38 6.53
N LYS A 12 -1.11 -6.50 5.20
CA LYS A 12 0.07 -5.97 4.51
C LYS A 12 0.18 -4.45 4.62
N LEU A 13 -0.92 -3.73 4.41
CA LEU A 13 -0.94 -2.26 4.57
C LEU A 13 -0.72 -1.84 6.03
N ASN A 14 -1.22 -2.61 7.01
CA ASN A 14 -0.97 -2.34 8.43
C ASN A 14 0.49 -2.56 8.82
N PHE A 15 1.16 -3.55 8.20
CA PHE A 15 2.60 -3.71 8.34
C PHE A 15 3.33 -2.47 7.83
N LEU A 16 3.07 -2.05 6.59
CA LEU A 16 3.69 -0.87 5.99
C LEU A 16 3.42 0.41 6.80
N LEU A 17 2.20 0.61 7.31
CA LEU A 17 1.87 1.78 8.12
C LEU A 17 2.77 1.85 9.36
N LYS A 18 2.95 0.73 10.06
CA LYS A 18 3.82 0.67 11.24
C LYS A 18 5.28 0.88 10.89
N ASP A 19 5.73 0.26 9.81
CA ASP A 19 7.10 0.37 9.33
C ASP A 19 7.47 1.83 8.99
N HIS A 20 6.56 2.54 8.31
CA HIS A 20 6.68 3.96 8.00
C HIS A 20 6.33 4.91 9.16
N GLY A 21 6.22 4.41 10.40
CA GLY A 21 6.03 5.23 11.61
C GLY A 21 4.60 5.74 11.83
N VAL A 22 3.62 5.28 11.06
CA VAL A 22 2.19 5.61 11.20
C VAL A 22 1.53 4.69 12.22
N HIS A 23 1.82 4.92 13.50
CA HIS A 23 1.32 4.06 14.59
C HIS A 23 -0.12 4.37 15.06
N ASN A 24 -0.62 5.57 14.79
CA ASN A 24 -1.89 6.08 15.32
C ASN A 24 -2.98 6.20 14.24
N PHE A 25 -2.94 5.35 13.22
CA PHE A 25 -3.97 5.33 12.19
C PHE A 25 -5.30 4.86 12.79
N ASP A 26 -6.35 5.65 12.64
CA ASP A 26 -7.68 5.34 13.16
C ASP A 26 -8.41 4.37 12.23
N GLU A 27 -8.51 3.11 12.64
CA GLU A 27 -9.24 2.07 11.90
C GLU A 27 -10.70 1.94 12.34
N SER A 28 -11.14 2.64 13.39
CA SER A 28 -12.42 2.38 14.05
C SER A 28 -13.65 2.63 13.18
N GLY A 29 -13.52 3.49 12.15
CA GLY A 29 -14.57 3.79 11.18
C GLY A 29 -14.43 3.06 9.84
N LEU A 30 -13.47 2.14 9.70
CA LEU A 30 -13.19 1.47 8.44
C LEU A 30 -14.04 0.22 8.24
N ASP A 31 -14.60 0.08 7.04
CA ASP A 31 -15.18 -1.16 6.55
C ASP A 31 -14.10 -1.99 5.86
N LEU A 32 -13.65 -3.06 6.51
CA LEU A 32 -12.52 -3.90 6.05
C LEU A 32 -12.83 -4.72 4.79
N GLU A 33 -14.06 -4.73 4.29
CA GLU A 33 -14.41 -5.33 3.00
C GLU A 33 -14.63 -4.28 1.90
N SER A 34 -14.09 -3.06 2.09
CA SER A 34 -14.26 -1.95 1.15
C SER A 34 -12.95 -1.41 0.57
N VAL A 35 -13.04 -0.96 -0.68
CA VAL A 35 -11.97 -0.25 -1.39
C VAL A 35 -11.63 1.08 -0.68
N SER A 36 -12.62 1.73 -0.11
CA SER A 36 -12.48 2.98 0.65
C SER A 36 -11.48 2.85 1.80
N SER A 37 -11.53 1.72 2.52
CA SER A 37 -10.63 1.45 3.64
C SER A 37 -9.20 1.17 3.18
N LEU A 38 -9.02 0.51 2.03
CA LEU A 38 -7.69 0.37 1.42
C LEU A 38 -7.12 1.75 1.05
N HIS A 39 -7.96 2.63 0.48
CA HIS A 39 -7.54 4.00 0.18
C HIS A 39 -7.19 4.80 1.42
N ALA A 40 -7.93 4.67 2.52
CA ALA A 40 -7.61 5.39 3.76
C ALA A 40 -6.18 5.06 4.24
N LYS A 41 -5.80 3.78 4.18
CA LYS A 41 -4.45 3.32 4.54
C LYS A 41 -3.40 3.76 3.53
N ALA A 42 -3.66 3.58 2.23
CA ALA A 42 -2.75 4.02 1.17
C ALA A 42 -2.53 5.55 1.19
N ASN A 43 -3.56 6.33 1.55
CA ASN A 43 -3.44 7.78 1.74
C ASN A 43 -2.52 8.10 2.92
N ALA A 44 -2.68 7.42 4.06
CA ALA A 44 -1.81 7.62 5.21
C ALA A 44 -0.33 7.29 4.89
N LEU A 45 -0.08 6.20 4.15
CA LEU A 45 1.25 5.86 3.63
C LEU A 45 1.80 6.94 2.69
N CYS A 46 0.99 7.38 1.73
CA CYS A 46 1.37 8.42 0.77
C CYS A 46 1.75 9.73 1.49
N SER A 47 0.96 10.16 2.48
CA SER A 47 1.28 11.32 3.32
C SER A 47 2.59 11.14 4.11
N ALA A 48 2.83 9.95 4.66
CA ALA A 48 4.08 9.65 5.38
C ALA A 48 5.31 9.73 4.47
N HIS A 49 5.14 9.47 3.18
CA HIS A 49 6.17 9.61 2.14
C HIS A 49 6.24 11.00 1.48
N GLY A 50 5.53 12.01 2.04
CA GLY A 50 5.56 13.38 1.53
C GLY A 50 4.69 13.63 0.29
N GLY A 51 3.81 12.69 -0.06
CA GLY A 51 2.81 12.87 -1.11
C GLY A 51 1.57 13.65 -0.64
N GLU A 52 0.70 13.98 -1.59
CA GLU A 52 -0.55 14.72 -1.34
C GLU A 52 -1.78 13.89 -1.76
N PRO A 53 -2.20 12.91 -0.92
CA PRO A 53 -3.27 11.98 -1.29
C PRO A 53 -4.65 12.63 -1.44
N SER A 54 -4.87 13.81 -0.85
CA SER A 54 -6.12 14.57 -0.99
C SER A 54 -6.41 15.00 -2.42
N SER A 55 -5.37 15.10 -3.25
CA SER A 55 -5.48 15.46 -4.67
C SER A 55 -5.62 14.24 -5.59
N MET A 56 -5.69 13.02 -5.02
CA MET A 56 -5.79 11.77 -5.76
C MET A 56 -7.16 11.13 -5.58
N PRO A 57 -7.79 10.63 -6.66
CA PRO A 57 -9.08 9.96 -6.56
C PRO A 57 -8.99 8.65 -5.75
N ALA A 58 -10.12 8.18 -5.21
CA ALA A 58 -10.15 7.13 -4.18
C ALA A 58 -11.43 6.26 -4.23
N ASP A 59 -11.99 6.06 -5.42
CA ASP A 59 -13.25 5.37 -5.64
C ASP A 59 -13.06 3.91 -6.10
N THR A 60 -11.94 3.59 -6.74
CA THR A 60 -11.69 2.28 -7.37
C THR A 60 -10.32 1.69 -7.03
N LEU A 61 -10.17 0.37 -7.17
CA LEU A 61 -8.89 -0.31 -6.93
C LEU A 61 -7.80 0.21 -7.87
N ALA A 62 -8.15 0.51 -9.13
CA ALA A 62 -7.23 1.08 -10.11
C ALA A 62 -6.62 2.41 -9.65
N GLN A 63 -7.35 3.18 -8.82
CA GLN A 63 -6.89 4.45 -8.28
C GLN A 63 -5.97 4.29 -7.06
N LEU A 64 -5.77 3.06 -6.55
CA LEU A 64 -4.71 2.77 -5.58
C LEU A 64 -3.34 2.76 -6.27
N HIS A 65 -3.25 2.34 -7.53
CA HIS A 65 -1.98 2.16 -8.22
C HIS A 65 -1.08 3.39 -8.21
N PRO A 66 -1.57 4.62 -8.52
CA PRO A 66 -0.72 5.81 -8.45
C PRO A 66 -0.19 6.11 -7.04
N LYS A 67 -0.94 5.74 -5.99
CA LYS A 67 -0.53 5.92 -4.59
C LYS A 67 0.57 4.93 -4.23
N LEU A 68 0.42 3.67 -4.66
CA LEU A 68 1.43 2.63 -4.46
C LEU A 68 2.68 2.89 -5.30
N ASP A 69 2.55 3.43 -6.52
CA ASP A 69 3.68 3.78 -7.37
C ASP A 69 4.56 4.87 -6.76
N LEU A 70 3.97 5.82 -6.05
CA LEU A 70 4.71 6.82 -5.29
C LEU A 70 5.54 6.17 -4.18
N LEU A 71 4.98 5.17 -3.48
CA LEU A 71 5.69 4.42 -2.46
C LEU A 71 6.82 3.60 -3.09
N ILE A 72 6.55 2.86 -4.17
CA ILE A 72 7.55 2.06 -4.90
C ILE A 72 8.73 2.94 -5.35
N LYS A 73 8.44 4.10 -5.96
CA LYS A 73 9.48 5.07 -6.35
C LYS A 73 10.24 5.64 -5.15
N GLY A 74 9.56 5.86 -4.03
CA GLY A 74 10.18 6.28 -2.77
C GLY A 74 11.22 5.28 -2.26
N HIS A 75 11.01 3.99 -2.52
CA HIS A 75 11.95 2.91 -2.19
C HIS A 75 13.01 2.68 -3.28
N GLY A 76 12.98 3.44 -4.37
CA GLY A 76 13.95 3.29 -5.47
C GLY A 76 13.79 1.99 -6.28
N VAL A 77 12.62 1.33 -6.19
CA VAL A 77 12.35 0.10 -6.93
C VAL A 77 11.61 0.43 -8.23
N ASP A 78 11.97 -0.27 -9.31
CA ASP A 78 11.25 -0.21 -10.59
C ASP A 78 10.30 -1.39 -10.71
N PHE A 79 9.00 -1.12 -10.62
CA PHE A 79 7.96 -2.12 -10.82
C PHE A 79 7.04 -1.72 -11.97
N ASN A 80 6.96 -2.57 -12.99
CA ASN A 80 6.14 -2.34 -14.17
C ASN A 80 5.12 -3.48 -14.32
N ALA A 81 4.03 -3.38 -13.58
CA ALA A 81 2.86 -4.24 -13.77
C ALA A 81 1.72 -3.48 -14.45
N THR A 82 0.80 -4.24 -15.04
CA THR A 82 -0.42 -3.66 -15.59
C THR A 82 -1.37 -3.30 -14.47
N ASP A 83 -1.79 -2.03 -14.43
CA ASP A 83 -2.71 -1.47 -13.44
C ASP A 83 -4.15 -1.95 -13.66
N LEU A 84 -4.40 -3.23 -13.40
CA LEU A 84 -5.76 -3.81 -13.45
C LEU A 84 -6.56 -3.42 -12.20
N ASP A 85 -7.87 -3.22 -12.36
CA ASP A 85 -8.83 -2.93 -11.29
C ASP A 85 -9.17 -4.21 -10.49
N THR A 86 -8.16 -4.83 -9.89
CA THR A 86 -8.24 -6.13 -9.20
C THR A 86 -7.41 -6.12 -7.93
N LEU A 87 -7.80 -6.93 -6.93
CA LEU A 87 -7.05 -7.05 -5.68
C LEU A 87 -5.65 -7.63 -5.91
N GLU A 88 -5.51 -8.59 -6.84
CA GLU A 88 -4.23 -9.22 -7.19
C GLU A 88 -3.21 -8.21 -7.71
N SER A 89 -3.64 -7.28 -8.57
CA SER A 89 -2.77 -6.22 -9.09
C SER A 89 -2.30 -5.28 -7.98
N VAL A 90 -3.20 -4.93 -7.06
CA VAL A 90 -2.89 -4.09 -5.90
C VAL A 90 -1.92 -4.81 -4.95
N GLU A 91 -2.17 -6.09 -4.67
CA GLU A 91 -1.31 -6.92 -3.82
C GLU A 91 0.10 -7.02 -4.38
N ALA A 92 0.25 -7.28 -5.69
CA ALA A 92 1.56 -7.40 -6.31
C ALA A 92 2.43 -6.13 -6.10
N LYS A 93 1.81 -4.94 -6.12
CA LYS A 93 2.52 -3.68 -5.81
C LYS A 93 2.86 -3.56 -4.33
N VAL A 94 1.94 -3.93 -3.44
CA VAL A 94 2.16 -3.90 -1.99
C VAL A 94 3.30 -4.84 -1.59
N ASP A 95 3.34 -6.03 -2.19
CA ASP A 95 4.40 -7.02 -1.94
C ASP A 95 5.77 -6.51 -2.36
N VAL A 96 5.87 -5.84 -3.51
CA VAL A 96 7.13 -5.22 -3.94
C VAL A 96 7.61 -4.16 -2.95
N ILE A 97 6.71 -3.38 -2.34
CA ILE A 97 7.09 -2.38 -1.32
C ILE A 97 7.60 -3.09 -0.06
N ILE A 98 6.96 -4.19 0.34
CA ILE A 98 7.38 -4.99 1.50
C ILE A 98 8.75 -5.64 1.24
N ASP A 99 8.92 -6.28 0.08
CA ASP A 99 10.19 -6.92 -0.33
C ASP A 99 11.33 -5.90 -0.36
N ALA A 100 11.06 -4.68 -0.85
CA ALA A 100 12.05 -3.59 -0.86
C ALA A 100 12.54 -3.20 0.54
N HIS A 101 11.72 -3.38 1.58
CA HIS A 101 12.12 -3.18 2.96
C HIS A 101 12.89 -4.37 3.52
N GLU A 102 12.47 -5.59 3.23
CA GLU A 102 13.15 -6.80 3.72
C GLU A 102 14.57 -6.91 3.14
N ASP A 103 14.79 -6.55 1.87
CA ASP A 103 16.11 -6.59 1.22
C ASP A 103 17.12 -5.62 1.88
N THR A 104 16.64 -4.50 2.44
CA THR A 104 17.51 -3.56 3.18
C THR A 104 17.96 -4.06 4.55
N HIS A 105 17.46 -5.20 5.04
CA HIS A 105 17.83 -5.78 6.34
C HIS A 105 18.97 -6.81 6.28
N ASP A 106 19.45 -7.21 5.09
CA ASP A 106 20.53 -8.21 4.94
C ASP A 106 21.96 -7.62 4.84
N ASP A 107 22.13 -6.28 4.82
CA ASP A 107 23.46 -5.62 4.82
C ASP A 107 23.89 -5.11 6.22
N GLN A 108 23.70 -5.94 7.24
CA GLN A 108 24.30 -5.76 8.57
C GLN A 108 24.73 -7.13 9.12
N SER A 109 25.84 -7.69 8.60
CA SER A 109 26.56 -8.80 9.24
C SER A 109 28.07 -8.66 9.07
#